data_AF-A0A3N5GBX7-F1
#
_entry.id   AF-A0A3N5GBX7-F1
#
_cell.length_a   1.000
_cell.length_b   1.000
_cell.length_c   1.000
_cell.angle_alpha   90.00
_cell.angle_beta   90.00
_cell.angle_gamma   90.00
#
_symmetry.space_group_name_H-M   'P 1'
#
loop_
_entity.id
_entity.type
_entity.pdbx_description
1 polymer ?
#
loop_
_entity_poly.entity_id
_entity_poly.type
_entity_poly.pdbx_seq_one_letter_code
_entity_poly.pdbx_strand_id
1 'polypeptide(L)' 'MLNSSFVRKAIAGDDVIIKKDNKPLVRLVPLEQLRRVRQPGSAKGRVRIAPGVDETPPDFKDYM' A
#
# COMPACT_ATOMS: atom_id res chain seq x y z
N MET A 1 -21.69 -12.77 -1.36
CA MET A 1 -20.28 -13.03 -0.98
C MET A 1 -19.39 -12.69 -2.17
N LEU A 2 -18.32 -11.92 -1.96
CA LEU A 2 -17.35 -11.59 -3.00
C LEU A 2 -16.43 -12.80 -3.23
N ASN A 3 -16.32 -13.29 -4.46
CA ASN A 3 -15.40 -14.37 -4.82
C ASN A 3 -14.20 -13.78 -5.59
N SER A 4 -12.99 -14.29 -5.32
CA SER A 4 -11.74 -13.89 -5.96
C SER A 4 -11.79 -13.93 -7.51
N SER A 5 -12.69 -14.70 -8.11
CA SER A 5 -12.88 -14.74 -9.58
C SER A 5 -13.41 -13.43 -10.16
N PHE A 6 -14.36 -12.76 -9.49
CA PHE A 6 -14.94 -11.49 -9.95
C PHE A 6 -13.93 -10.34 -9.88
N VAL A 7 -13.07 -10.36 -8.86
CA VAL A 7 -11.99 -9.39 -8.71
C VAL A 7 -11.01 -9.51 -9.89
N ARG A 8 -10.64 -10.73 -10.30
CA ARG A 8 -9.75 -10.94 -11.45
C ARG A 8 -10.36 -10.46 -12.77
N LYS A 9 -11.65 -10.72 -12.99
CA LYS A 9 -12.37 -10.23 -14.18
C LYS A 9 -12.41 -8.70 -14.23
N ALA A 10 -12.75 -8.06 -13.12
CA ALA A 10 -12.72 -6.61 -13.03
C ALA A 10 -11.31 -6.07 -13.35
N ILE A 11 -10.25 -6.63 -12.73
CA ILE A 11 -8.85 -6.25 -13.00
C ILE A 11 -8.47 -6.44 -14.48
N ALA A 12 -9.00 -7.46 -15.15
CA ALA A 12 -8.78 -7.69 -16.58
C ALA A 12 -9.52 -6.68 -17.49
N GLY A 13 -10.39 -5.83 -16.93
CA GLY A 13 -11.15 -4.82 -17.64
C GLY A 13 -12.61 -5.21 -17.92
N ASP A 14 -13.07 -6.36 -17.44
CA ASP A 14 -14.48 -6.75 -17.58
C ASP A 14 -15.38 -5.86 -16.71
N ASP A 15 -16.57 -5.54 -17.21
CA ASP A 15 -17.59 -4.82 -16.44
C ASP A 15 -18.30 -5.77 -15.47
N VAL A 16 -18.04 -5.61 -14.17
CA VAL A 16 -18.58 -6.47 -13.12
C VAL A 16 -19.50 -5.66 -12.21
N ILE A 17 -20.81 -5.93 -12.29
CA ILE A 17 -21.85 -5.29 -11.48
C ILE A 17 -22.44 -6.30 -10.49
N ILE A 18 -22.40 -5.96 -9.20
CA ILE A 18 -23.02 -6.73 -8.13
C ILE A 18 -24.45 -6.21 -7.94
N LYS A 19 -25.43 -7.11 -8.06
CA LYS A 19 -26.85 -6.82 -7.88
C LYS A 19 -27.40 -7.48 -6.62
N LYS A 20 -28.42 -6.87 -6.02
CA LYS A 20 -29.30 -7.50 -5.02
C LYS A 20 -30.74 -7.19 -5.40
N ASP A 21 -31.63 -8.17 -5.32
CA ASP A 21 -33.05 -8.01 -5.67
C ASP A 21 -33.25 -7.37 -7.06
N ASN A 22 -32.44 -7.83 -8.02
CA ASN A 22 -32.39 -7.36 -9.41
C ASN A 22 -31.98 -5.88 -9.60
N LYS A 23 -31.57 -5.19 -8.53
CA LYS A 23 -31.10 -3.80 -8.55
C LYS A 23 -29.56 -3.76 -8.52
N PRO A 24 -28.91 -3.00 -9.42
CA PRO A 24 -27.46 -2.79 -9.35
C PRO A 24 -27.11 -1.98 -8.11
N LEU A 25 -26.14 -2.47 -7.32
CA LEU A 25 -25.72 -1.82 -6.08
C LEU A 25 -24.27 -1.33 -6.14
N VAL A 26 -23.38 -2.12 -6.73
CA VAL A 26 -21.94 -1.84 -6.77
C VAL A 26 -21.39 -2.23 -8.13
N ARG A 27 -20.48 -1.42 -8.67
CA ARG A 27 -19.64 -1.77 -9.82
C ARG A 27 -18.19 -1.91 -9.36
N LEU A 28 -17.54 -3.00 -9.74
CA LEU A 28 -16.11 -3.16 -9.51
C LEU A 28 -15.35 -2.41 -10.61
N VAL A 29 -14.47 -1.50 -10.19
CA VAL A 29 -13.61 -0.73 -11.10
C VAL A 29 -12.17 -0.96 -10.66
N PRO A 30 -11.25 -1.35 -11.56
CA PRO A 30 -9.83 -1.43 -11.24
C PRO A 30 -9.34 -0.09 -10.72
N LEU A 31 -8.64 -0.12 -9.60
CA LEU A 31 -7.89 1.05 -9.16
C LEU A 31 -6.64 1.15 -10.02
N GLU A 32 -6.46 2.29 -10.69
CA GLU A 32 -5.16 2.63 -11.25
C GLU A 32 -4.14 2.64 -10.10
N GLN A 33 -3.13 1.79 -10.19
CA GLN A 33 -1.99 1.92 -9.31
C GLN A 33 -1.33 3.26 -9.63
N LEU A 34 -1.57 4.27 -8.78
CA LEU A 34 -0.66 5.40 -8.67
C LEU A 34 0.67 4.86 -8.12
N ARG A 35 1.45 4.17 -8.95
CA ARG A 35 2.88 3.98 -8.73
C ARG A 35 3.53 5.34 -8.96
N ARG A 36 3.36 6.24 -7.99
CA ARG A 36 4.21 7.40 -7.91
C ARG A 36 5.60 6.85 -7.62
N VAL A 37 6.48 6.92 -8.62
CA VAL A 37 7.88 6.57 -8.42
C VAL A 37 8.38 7.42 -7.26
N ARG A 38 8.79 6.76 -6.17
CA ARG A 38 9.31 7.49 -5.01
C ARG A 38 10.54 8.28 -5.45
N GLN A 39 10.59 9.54 -5.08
CA GLN A 39 11.78 10.39 -5.23
C GLN A 39 12.34 10.66 -3.83
N PRO A 40 13.17 9.75 -3.27
CA PRO A 40 13.78 9.96 -1.97
C PRO A 40 14.82 11.10 -2.03
N GLY A 41 15.26 11.57 -0.87
CA GLY A 41 16.29 12.61 -0.77
C GLY A 41 15.75 14.03 -0.56
N SER A 42 14.47 14.18 -0.21
CA SER A 42 13.91 15.47 0.20
C SER A 42 14.75 16.17 1.28
N ALA A 43 15.39 15.41 2.18
CA ALA A 43 16.23 15.94 3.24
C ALA A 43 17.76 15.85 2.97
N LYS A 44 18.18 15.54 1.74
CA LYS A 44 19.60 15.40 1.38
C LYS A 44 20.38 16.68 1.70
N GLY A 45 21.43 16.56 2.51
CA GLY A 45 22.26 17.69 2.94
C GLY A 45 21.62 18.62 3.99
N ARG A 46 20.37 18.36 4.40
CA ARG A 46 19.63 19.16 5.40
C ARG A 46 19.59 18.51 6.79
N VAL A 47 20.04 17.27 6.91
CA VAL A 47 20.06 16.51 8.16
C VAL A 47 21.51 16.21 8.53
N ARG A 48 21.85 16.44 9.80
CA ARG A 48 23.12 16.00 10.39
C ARG A 48 22.83 14.80 11.27
N ILE A 49 23.60 13.74 11.08
CA ILE A 49 23.57 12.57 11.96
C ILE A 49 24.49 12.89 13.15
N ALA A 50 23.96 12.81 14.37
CA ALA A 50 24.74 12.98 15.57
C ALA A 50 25.72 11.81 15.75
N PRO A 51 26.90 12.02 16.34
CA PRO A 51 27.79 10.92 16.70
C PRO A 51 27.07 9.95 17.66
N GLY A 52 27.35 8.65 17.52
CA GLY A 52 26.80 7.61 18.38
C GLY A 52 25.38 7.14 18.03
N VAL A 53 24.78 7.57 16.91
CA VAL A 53 23.44 7.10 16.50
C VAL A 53 23.36 5.59 16.32
N ASP A 54 24.47 4.97 15.92
CA ASP A 54 24.59 3.54 15.68
C ASP A 54 24.92 2.76 16.97
N GLU A 55 25.15 3.46 18.09
CA GLU A 55 25.45 2.82 19.37
C GLU A 55 24.17 2.29 20.01
N THR A 56 24.26 1.05 20.50
CA THR A 56 23.15 0.43 21.22
C THR A 56 23.08 0.98 22.65
N PRO A 57 21.93 1.47 23.12
CA PRO A 57 21.82 2.00 24.47
C PRO A 57 22.08 0.91 25.54
N PRO A 58 22.60 1.28 26.73
CA PRO A 58 22.95 0.31 27.78
C PRO A 58 21.82 -0.64 28.17
N ASP A 59 20.59 -0.11 28.26
CA ASP A 59 19.39 -0.86 28.65
C ASP A 59 18.96 -1.92 27.62
N PHE A 60 19.53 -1.89 26.41
CA PHE A 60 19.22 -2.82 25.33
C PHE A 60 20.26 -3.95 25.17
N LYS A 61 21.33 -3.95 25.98
CA LYS A 61 22.40 -4.96 25.91
C LYS A 61 21.92 -6.37 26.20
N ASP A 62 20.89 -6.52 27.03
CA ASP A 62 20.34 -7.83 27.43
C ASP A 62 19.48 -8.49 26.33
N TYR A 63 19.25 -7.80 25.21
CA TYR A 63 18.42 -8.27 24.09
C TYR A 63 19.18 -8.59 22.81
N MET A 64 20.52 -8.52 22.82
CA MET A 64 21.41 -8.97 21.74
C MET A 64 21.93 -10.38 22.01
#